data_AF-A0A382QJ66-F1
#
_entry.id   AF-A0A382QJ66-F1
#
_cell.length_a   1.000
_cell.length_b   1.000
_cell.length_c   1.000
_cell.angle_alpha   90.00
_cell.angle_beta   90.00
_cell.angle_gamma   90.00
#
_symmetry.space_group_name_H-M   'P 1'
#
loop_
_entity.id
_entity.type
_entity.pdbx_description
1 polymer ?
#
loop_
_entity_poly.entity_id
_entity_poly.type
_entity_poly.pdbx_seq_one_letter_code
_entity_poly.pdbx_strand_id
1 'polypeptide(L)'
;MSDFYKILKDTRIQRGIGLEEIQTRTKINIKFLNALENGEFDLLPEPYIRLFLRAYSTEIGLNPEKLLNQFEQIDNENSPKLKKEKRNKISENLLTIPKRKSGGGIIDTDKSPKIKRGKMKLGLLLLSCWIFGILIISKITNLADVSSPSDSQLSATEYINNINTKYNKSDMEEHLLEFNPPYSFTI
;
A
#
# COMPACT_ATOMS: atom_id res chain seq x y z
N MET A 1 14.96 8.51 23.46
CA MET A 1 13.61 8.15 22.97
C MET A 1 13.43 8.71 21.58
N SER A 2 13.53 7.87 20.56
CA SER A 2 13.37 8.28 19.17
C SER A 2 11.87 8.35 18.84
N ASP A 3 11.34 9.55 18.61
CA ASP A 3 9.93 9.78 18.27
C ASP A 3 9.63 9.52 16.79
N PHE A 4 10.16 8.43 16.23
CA PHE A 4 10.01 8.11 14.81
C PHE A 4 8.54 7.91 14.41
N TYR A 5 7.69 7.49 15.35
CA TYR A 5 6.25 7.31 15.15
C TYR A 5 5.54 8.64 14.81
N LYS A 6 6.01 9.79 15.32
CA LYS A 6 5.46 11.10 14.96
C LYS A 6 5.67 11.41 13.48
N ILE A 7 6.82 11.00 12.93
CA ILE A 7 7.14 11.16 11.51
C ILE A 7 6.13 10.40 10.64
N LEU A 8 5.62 9.25 11.09
CA LEU A 8 4.59 8.49 10.38
C LEU A 8 3.31 9.33 10.22
N LYS A 9 2.84 9.92 11.32
CA LYS A 9 1.64 10.74 11.36
C LYS A 9 1.79 12.02 10.56
N ASP A 10 2.87 12.75 10.80
CA ASP A 10 3.15 14.02 10.12
C ASP A 10 3.24 13.81 8.61
N THR A 11 3.94 12.76 8.18
CA THR A 11 4.06 12.45 6.74
C THR A 11 2.72 12.05 6.14
N ARG A 12 1.90 11.26 6.84
CA ARG A 12 0.57 10.89 6.37
C ARG A 12 -0.30 12.12 6.16
N ILE A 13 -0.34 13.02 7.15
CA ILE A 13 -1.12 14.26 7.11
C ILE A 13 -0.62 15.17 5.98
N GLN A 14 0.70 15.35 5.85
CA GLN A 14 1.30 16.15 4.76
C GLN A 14 0.94 15.62 3.37
N ARG A 15 0.73 14.31 3.24
CA ARG A 15 0.32 13.66 1.99
C ARG A 15 -1.20 13.61 1.79
N GLY A 16 -1.98 14.06 2.77
CA GLY A 16 -3.44 14.02 2.71
C GLY A 16 -4.03 12.61 2.67
N ILE A 17 -3.31 11.61 3.18
CA ILE A 17 -3.74 10.19 3.14
C ILE A 17 -4.59 9.89 4.38
N GLY A 18 -5.78 9.31 4.17
CA GLY A 18 -6.65 8.87 5.26
C GLY A 18 -6.15 7.59 5.93
N LEU A 19 -6.43 7.39 7.23
CA LEU A 19 -6.11 6.11 7.89
C LEU A 19 -6.97 4.97 7.32
N GLU A 20 -8.21 5.27 6.95
CA GLU A 20 -9.17 4.37 6.32
C GLU A 20 -8.69 3.91 4.93
N GLU A 21 -7.98 4.79 4.23
CA GLU A 21 -7.38 4.53 2.93
C GLU A 21 -6.22 3.53 3.07
N ILE A 22 -5.35 3.75 4.06
CA ILE A 22 -4.26 2.83 4.41
C ILE A 22 -4.83 1.49 4.86
N GLN A 23 -5.87 1.47 5.71
CA GLN A 23 -6.58 0.25 6.10
C GLN A 23 -7.11 -0.49 4.88
N THR A 24 -7.73 0.22 3.94
CA THR A 24 -8.33 -0.38 2.74
C THR A 24 -7.28 -1.07 1.87
N ARG A 25 -6.09 -0.47 1.71
CA ARG A 25 -5.00 -1.02 0.89
C ARG A 25 -4.21 -2.13 1.60
N THR A 26 -3.89 -1.93 2.87
CA THR A 26 -3.01 -2.84 3.64
C THR A 26 -3.78 -3.94 4.37
N LYS A 27 -5.09 -3.78 4.56
CA LYS A 27 -5.95 -4.63 5.40
C LYS A 27 -5.58 -4.66 6.88
N ILE A 28 -4.73 -3.73 7.32
CA ILE A 28 -4.39 -3.57 8.73
C ILE A 28 -5.55 -2.85 9.42
N ASN A 29 -6.00 -3.38 10.56
CA ASN A 29 -7.06 -2.76 11.35
C ASN A 29 -6.69 -1.33 11.76
N ILE A 30 -7.63 -0.39 11.62
CA ILE A 30 -7.42 1.03 11.95
C ILE A 30 -6.93 1.26 13.37
N LYS A 31 -7.30 0.40 14.33
CA LYS A 31 -6.79 0.45 15.71
C LYS A 31 -5.27 0.32 15.76
N PHE A 32 -4.70 -0.59 14.97
CA PHE A 32 -3.25 -0.79 14.92
C PHE A 32 -2.54 0.33 14.17
N LEU A 33 -3.18 0.92 13.16
CA LEU A 33 -2.62 2.09 12.48
C LEU A 33 -2.55 3.29 13.42
N ASN A 34 -3.59 3.52 14.23
CA ASN A 34 -3.56 4.56 15.27
C ASN A 34 -2.47 4.28 16.31
N ALA A 35 -2.34 3.04 16.77
CA ALA A 35 -1.30 2.67 17.72
C ALA A 35 0.12 2.89 17.16
N LEU A 36 0.35 2.63 15.86
CA LEU A 36 1.62 3.00 15.18
C LEU A 36 1.89 4.50 15.20
N GLU A 37 0.86 5.34 14.97
CA GLU A 37 1.02 6.81 14.99
C GLU A 37 1.21 7.39 16.40
N ASN A 38 0.73 6.68 17.42
CA ASN A 38 0.84 7.09 18.82
C ASN A 38 2.05 6.47 19.55
N GLY A 39 2.78 5.56 18.90
CA GLY A 39 3.90 4.84 19.51
C GLY A 39 3.47 3.78 20.54
N GLU A 40 2.20 3.35 20.51
CA GLU A 40 1.61 2.38 21.43
C GLU A 40 1.89 0.94 20.95
N PHE A 41 3.17 0.58 20.84
CA PHE A 41 3.58 -0.72 20.28
C PHE A 41 3.10 -1.93 21.09
N ASP A 42 2.82 -1.75 22.38
CA ASP A 42 2.29 -2.80 23.27
C ASP A 42 0.87 -3.25 22.88
N LEU A 43 0.12 -2.43 22.15
CA LEU A 43 -1.21 -2.78 21.65
C LEU A 43 -1.17 -3.58 20.35
N LEU A 44 -0.01 -3.63 19.70
CA LEU A 44 0.16 -4.38 18.47
C LEU A 44 0.52 -5.84 18.78
N PRO A 45 0.02 -6.79 17.97
CA PRO A 45 0.54 -8.15 18.00
C PRO A 45 2.04 -8.15 17.66
N GLU A 46 2.87 -8.53 18.63
CA GLU A 46 4.35 -8.56 18.54
C GLU A 46 4.92 -9.17 17.24
N PRO A 47 4.44 -10.34 16.74
CA PRO A 47 5.01 -10.92 15.51
C PRO A 47 4.75 -10.06 14.25
N TYR A 48 3.79 -9.13 14.30
CA TYR A 48 3.34 -8.37 13.13
C TYR A 48 3.76 -6.90 13.15
N ILE A 49 4.38 -6.38 14.22
CA ILE A 49 4.78 -4.96 14.31
C ILE A 49 5.64 -4.55 13.11
N ARG A 50 6.66 -5.35 12.78
CA ARG A 50 7.57 -5.10 11.65
C ARG A 50 6.84 -5.10 10.31
N LEU A 51 5.89 -6.02 10.14
CA LEU A 51 5.09 -6.11 8.92
C LEU A 51 4.19 -4.88 8.77
N PHE A 52 3.53 -4.48 9.85
CA PHE A 52 2.64 -3.32 9.86
C PHE A 52 3.41 -2.03 9.62
N LEU A 53 4.57 -1.85 10.26
CA LEU A 53 5.42 -0.67 10.06
C LEU A 53 5.94 -0.59 8.62
N ARG A 54 6.35 -1.72 8.02
CA ARG A 54 6.76 -1.76 6.60
C ARG A 54 5.61 -1.41 5.67
N ALA A 55 4.44 -2.00 5.86
CA ALA A 55 3.27 -1.73 5.03
C ALA A 55 2.87 -0.24 5.14
N TYR A 56 2.72 0.25 6.36
CA TYR A 56 2.37 1.65 6.64
C TYR A 56 3.33 2.63 5.97
N SER A 57 4.63 2.46 6.24
CA SER A 57 5.66 3.35 5.68
C SER A 57 5.72 3.32 4.16
N THR A 58 5.43 2.18 3.54
CA THR A 58 5.32 2.06 2.08
C THR A 58 4.13 2.86 1.55
N GLU A 59 2.97 2.78 2.19
CA GLU A 59 1.76 3.53 1.78
C GLU A 59 1.95 5.04 1.84
N ILE A 60 2.66 5.52 2.86
CA ILE A 60 3.01 6.93 3.00
C ILE A 60 4.36 7.27 2.37
N GLY A 61 4.89 6.39 1.51
CA GLY A 61 6.14 6.51 0.74
C GLY A 61 7.36 7.02 1.51
N LEU A 62 7.50 6.58 2.76
CA LEU A 62 8.74 6.63 3.53
C LEU A 62 9.61 5.41 3.20
N ASN A 63 10.88 5.47 3.59
CA ASN A 63 11.77 4.32 3.48
C ASN A 63 11.51 3.34 4.64
N PRO A 64 10.97 2.13 4.39
CA PRO A 64 10.64 1.17 5.45
C PRO A 64 11.87 0.69 6.21
N GLU A 65 13.01 0.50 5.53
CA GLU A 65 14.23 -0.01 6.16
C GLU A 65 14.77 0.98 7.20
N LYS A 66 14.65 2.29 6.93
CA LYS A 66 15.09 3.34 7.87
C LYS A 66 14.25 3.32 9.15
N LEU A 67 12.93 3.16 9.03
CA LEU A 67 12.01 3.14 10.17
C LEU A 67 12.12 1.84 10.97
N LEU A 68 12.28 0.71 10.29
CA LEU A 68 12.51 -0.58 10.96
C LEU A 68 13.78 -0.55 11.80
N ASN A 69 14.87 0.04 11.28
CA ASN A 69 16.11 0.19 12.05
C ASN A 69 15.93 1.05 13.30
N GLN A 70 15.12 2.12 13.23
CA GLN A 70 14.80 2.97 14.39
C GLN A 70 13.94 2.23 15.42
N PHE A 71 12.96 1.47 14.96
CA PHE A 71 12.14 0.61 15.81
C PHE A 71 12.99 -0.44 16.52
N GLU A 72 13.87 -1.15 15.81
CA GLU A 72 14.75 -2.16 16.39
C GLU A 72 15.71 -1.58 17.44
N GLN A 73 16.20 -0.34 17.27
CA GLN A 73 17.03 0.31 18.30
C GLN A 73 16.27 0.48 19.61
N ILE A 74 15.00 0.89 19.54
CA ILE A 74 14.14 1.09 20.72
C ILE A 74 13.76 -0.25 21.34
N ASP A 75 13.39 -1.23 20.52
CA ASP A 75 12.99 -2.56 20.96
C ASP A 75 14.12 -3.30 21.71
N ASN A 76 15.36 -3.13 21.22
CA ASN A 76 16.56 -3.66 21.88
C ASN A 76 16.93 -2.91 23.17
N GLU A 77 16.63 -1.61 23.28
CA GLU A 77 16.84 -0.84 24.52
C GLU A 77 15.87 -1.29 25.64
N ASN A 78 14.63 -1.66 25.27
CA ASN A 78 13.60 -2.10 26.21
C ASN A 78 13.75 -3.57 26.62
N SER A 79 14.58 -4.35 25.92
CA SER A 79 14.78 -5.78 26.16
C SER A 79 16.16 -6.07 26.74
N PRO A 80 16.32 -6.30 28.06
CA PRO A 80 17.58 -6.77 28.59
C PRO A 80 17.74 -8.26 28.28
N LYS A 81 18.31 -8.62 27.11
CA LYS A 81 19.31 -9.71 26.88
C LYS A 81 19.34 -10.28 25.45
N LEU A 82 20.59 -10.64 25.09
CA LEU A 82 21.07 -11.58 24.05
C LEU A 82 21.25 -11.03 22.62
N LYS A 83 22.36 -10.30 22.49
CA LYS A 83 23.31 -10.24 21.36
C LYS A 83 23.19 -11.46 20.41
N LYS A 84 22.47 -11.33 19.30
CA LYS A 84 22.61 -12.23 18.15
C LYS A 84 23.88 -11.86 17.39
N GLU A 85 24.89 -12.69 17.63
CA GLU A 85 26.18 -12.73 16.98
C GLU A 85 26.05 -12.79 15.45
N LYS A 86 26.84 -11.94 14.79
CA LYS A 86 27.12 -11.97 13.34
C LYS A 86 27.45 -13.40 12.92
N ARG A 87 26.56 -14.03 12.16
CA ARG A 87 26.88 -15.24 11.41
C ARG A 87 27.72 -14.85 10.19
N ASN A 88 29.01 -14.61 10.42
CA ASN A 88 30.03 -14.54 9.39
C ASN A 88 30.09 -15.90 8.66
N LYS A 89 29.66 -15.94 7.39
CA LYS A 89 30.33 -16.76 6.36
C LYS A 89 31.42 -15.83 5.83
N ILE A 90 32.71 -16.12 6.02
CA ILE A 90 33.50 -17.01 5.16
C ILE A 90 34.71 -17.48 5.98
N SER A 91 34.80 -18.78 6.21
CA SER A 91 36.06 -19.46 6.49
C SER A 91 36.64 -19.88 5.15
N GLU A 92 37.82 -19.39 4.80
CA GLU A 92 38.87 -20.19 4.16
C GLU A 92 40.16 -19.38 4.04
N ASN A 93 41.27 -20.07 4.32
CA ASN A 93 42.68 -19.67 4.16
C ASN A 93 43.32 -18.77 5.23
N LEU A 94 43.68 -19.41 6.34
CA LEU A 94 44.94 -19.13 7.04
C LEU A 94 46.01 -20.10 6.54
N LEU A 95 46.93 -19.61 5.69
CA LEU A 95 48.30 -20.11 5.56
C LEU A 95 49.23 -18.91 5.30
N THR A 96 49.95 -18.53 6.36
CA THR A 96 51.37 -18.09 6.40
C THR A 96 51.97 -17.28 5.25
N ILE A 97 52.43 -16.06 5.54
CA ILE A 97 53.83 -15.56 5.48
C ILE A 97 53.85 -14.06 5.86
N PRO A 98 54.77 -13.56 6.73
CA PRO A 98 54.91 -12.14 7.04
C PRO A 98 56.07 -11.48 6.27
N LYS A 99 55.87 -10.30 5.64
CA LYS A 99 56.99 -9.35 5.36
C LYS A 99 56.57 -7.92 4.92
N ARG A 100 57.02 -6.95 5.74
CA ARG A 100 57.64 -5.61 5.50
C ARG A 100 56.89 -4.41 4.86
N LYS A 101 57.01 -3.31 5.64
CA LYS A 101 57.06 -1.85 5.34
C LYS A 101 57.47 -1.42 3.92
N SER A 102 56.80 -0.38 3.39
CA SER A 102 57.33 0.98 3.17
C SER A 102 56.61 1.69 2.00
N GLY A 103 56.44 3.01 2.10
CA GLY A 103 56.35 3.91 0.94
C GLY A 103 55.00 4.61 0.75
N GLY A 104 54.99 5.92 0.99
CA GLY A 104 53.84 6.80 0.83
C GLY A 104 53.53 7.22 -0.62
N GLY A 105 52.44 7.97 -0.78
CA GLY A 105 52.17 8.74 -1.99
C GLY A 105 50.69 9.03 -2.30
N ILE A 106 50.26 10.26 -1.98
CA ILE A 106 49.39 11.15 -2.77
C ILE A 106 47.86 10.88 -2.86
N ILE A 107 47.12 11.80 -2.24
CA ILE A 107 45.86 12.49 -2.61
C ILE A 107 45.19 12.02 -3.92
N ASP A 108 43.94 11.55 -3.82
CA ASP A 108 42.97 11.66 -4.91
C ASP A 108 41.64 12.19 -4.38
N THR A 109 41.26 13.32 -4.96
CA THR A 109 39.98 14.00 -4.83
C THR A 109 38.91 13.32 -5.67
N ASP A 110 37.66 13.66 -5.35
CA ASP A 110 36.44 13.55 -6.16
C ASP A 110 35.44 12.42 -5.78
N LYS A 111 34.54 12.77 -4.85
CA LYS A 111 33.27 12.07 -4.67
C LYS A 111 32.27 12.61 -5.69
N SER A 112 32.21 11.97 -6.85
CA SER A 112 31.11 12.17 -7.80
C SER A 112 29.83 11.46 -7.34
N PRO A 113 28.65 12.11 -7.33
CA PRO A 113 27.39 11.46 -6.98
C PRO A 113 26.89 10.63 -8.17
N LYS A 114 26.87 9.31 -8.01
CA LYS A 114 26.29 8.38 -9.00
C LYS A 114 24.78 8.51 -9.02
N ILE A 115 24.27 9.40 -9.87
CA ILE A 115 22.85 9.50 -10.22
C ILE A 115 22.46 8.18 -10.92
N LYS A 116 21.67 7.34 -10.25
CA LYS A 116 21.13 6.12 -10.86
C LYS A 116 20.13 6.51 -11.94
N ARG A 117 20.55 6.42 -13.21
CA ARG A 117 19.74 6.60 -14.43
C ARG A 117 18.77 5.43 -14.66
N GLY A 118 18.14 4.91 -13.61
CA GLY A 118 17.10 3.90 -13.71
C GLY A 118 15.76 4.56 -13.45
N LYS A 119 14.88 4.60 -14.47
CA LYS A 119 13.47 5.08 -14.45
C LYS A 119 13.18 6.50 -14.96
N MET A 120 14.00 7.08 -15.84
CA MET A 120 13.65 8.35 -16.52
C MET A 120 12.52 8.19 -17.55
N LYS A 121 12.13 6.96 -17.93
CA LYS A 121 11.03 6.70 -18.86
C LYS A 121 9.63 6.88 -18.24
N LEU A 122 9.51 6.84 -16.91
CA LEU A 122 8.23 7.00 -16.22
C LEU A 122 7.78 8.47 -16.19
N GLY A 123 8.72 9.40 -16.05
CA GLY A 123 8.44 10.84 -16.11
C GLY A 123 8.00 11.30 -17.52
N LEU A 124 8.61 10.75 -18.57
CA LEU A 124 8.23 11.06 -19.96
C LEU A 124 6.83 10.53 -20.30
N LEU A 125 6.47 9.34 -19.77
CA LEU A 125 5.13 8.77 -19.91
C LEU A 125 4.07 9.64 -19.21
N LEU A 126 4.35 10.07 -17.97
CA LEU A 126 3.46 10.95 -17.20
C LEU A 126 3.27 12.31 -17.87
N LEU A 127 4.34 12.90 -18.41
CA LEU A 127 4.25 14.18 -19.14
C LEU A 127 3.46 14.04 -20.44
N SER A 128 3.61 12.92 -21.16
CA SER A 128 2.79 12.64 -22.36
C SER A 128 1.30 12.45 -22.01
N CYS A 129 1.01 11.77 -20.91
CA CYS A 129 -0.37 11.55 -20.45
C CYS A 129 -1.02 12.87 -19.99
N TRP A 130 -0.25 13.75 -19.35
CA TRP A 130 -0.69 15.06 -18.92
C TRP A 130 -0.98 15.98 -20.11
N ILE A 131 -0.07 16.04 -21.11
CA ILE A 131 -0.29 16.79 -22.35
C ILE A 131 -1.52 16.27 -23.11
N PHE A 132 -1.71 14.95 -23.17
CA PHE A 132 -2.85 14.34 -23.84
C PHE A 132 -4.17 14.67 -23.15
N GLY A 133 -4.20 14.66 -21.81
CA GLY A 133 -5.36 15.11 -21.04
C GLY A 133 -5.74 16.56 -21.34
N ILE A 134 -4.75 17.46 -21.39
CA ILE A 134 -4.97 18.87 -21.75
C ILE A 134 -5.54 19.01 -23.17
N LEU A 135 -5.04 18.22 -24.14
CA LEU A 135 -5.52 18.23 -25.51
C LEU A 135 -6.97 17.72 -25.63
N ILE A 136 -7.35 16.68 -24.88
CA ILE A 136 -8.74 16.17 -24.86
C ILE A 136 -9.68 17.22 -24.27
N ILE A 137 -9.32 17.84 -23.15
CA ILE A 137 -10.14 18.88 -22.49
C ILE A 137 -10.32 20.07 -23.43
N SER A 138 -9.24 20.54 -24.06
CA SER A 138 -9.25 21.63 -25.04
C SER A 138 -10.10 21.28 -26.27
N LYS A 139 -10.04 20.03 -26.75
CA LYS A 139 -10.88 19.57 -27.86
C LYS A 139 -12.35 19.51 -27.49
N ILE A 140 -12.71 19.08 -26.28
CA ILE A 140 -14.11 19.03 -25.82
C ILE A 140 -14.68 20.45 -25.64
N THR A 141 -13.90 21.37 -25.06
CA THR A 141 -14.35 22.76 -24.84
C THR A 141 -14.47 23.56 -26.14
N ASN A 142 -13.62 23.32 -27.14
CA ASN A 142 -13.70 23.98 -28.45
C ASN A 142 -14.61 23.24 -29.47
N LEU A 143 -15.25 22.13 -29.08
CA LEU A 143 -16.23 21.41 -29.92
C LEU A 143 -17.68 21.60 -29.42
N ALA A 144 -17.90 22.49 -28.45
CA ALA A 144 -19.21 22.91 -28.01
C ALA A 144 -19.86 23.90 -29.00
N ASP A 145 -19.96 23.50 -30.26
CA ASP A 145 -20.89 24.05 -31.26
C ASP A 145 -21.70 22.88 -31.82
N VAL A 146 -22.37 22.10 -30.95
CA VAL A 146 -23.38 21.12 -31.37
C VAL A 146 -24.54 21.11 -30.37
N SER A 147 -25.64 21.70 -30.86
CA SER A 147 -27.05 21.57 -30.47
C SER A 147 -27.41 20.66 -29.29
N SER A 148 -28.03 21.28 -28.29
CA SER A 148 -28.85 20.71 -27.22
C SER A 148 -29.79 19.58 -27.72
N PRO A 149 -29.81 18.38 -27.10
CA PRO A 149 -30.83 17.39 -27.38
C PRO A 149 -32.13 17.77 -26.65
N SER A 150 -33.24 17.75 -27.40
CA SER A 150 -34.60 17.97 -26.91
C SER A 150 -34.99 16.93 -25.85
N ASP A 151 -35.48 17.41 -24.71
CA ASP A 151 -36.08 16.64 -23.64
C ASP A 151 -37.16 15.69 -24.16
N SER A 152 -36.87 14.39 -24.14
CA SER A 152 -37.89 13.34 -24.24
C SER A 152 -38.43 13.08 -22.84
N GLN A 153 -39.44 13.84 -22.42
CA GLN A 153 -40.21 13.61 -21.20
C GLN A 153 -40.96 12.27 -21.34
N LEU A 154 -40.37 11.18 -20.87
CA LEU A 154 -41.11 9.94 -20.57
C LEU A 154 -41.96 10.20 -19.32
N SER A 155 -43.27 10.30 -19.53
CA SER A 155 -44.25 10.51 -18.47
C SER A 155 -44.20 9.37 -17.46
N ALA A 156 -44.15 9.68 -16.16
CA ALA A 156 -44.15 8.71 -15.06
C ALA A 156 -45.30 7.68 -15.14
N THR A 157 -46.38 8.02 -15.84
CA THR A 157 -47.53 7.14 -16.07
C THR A 157 -47.23 6.00 -17.06
N GLU A 158 -46.32 6.19 -18.01
CA GLU A 158 -45.92 5.17 -18.99
C GLU A 158 -44.97 4.13 -18.36
N TYR A 159 -44.12 4.55 -17.43
CA TYR A 159 -43.28 3.64 -16.64
C TYR A 159 -44.12 2.71 -15.77
N ILE A 160 -45.15 3.23 -15.07
CA ILE A 160 -46.02 2.42 -14.20
C ILE A 160 -46.84 1.40 -14.99
N ASN A 161 -47.22 1.71 -16.23
CA ASN A 161 -47.93 0.76 -17.09
C ASN A 161 -47.02 -0.38 -17.59
N ASN A 162 -45.74 -0.11 -17.83
CA ASN A 162 -44.79 -1.16 -18.25
C ASN A 162 -44.57 -2.23 -17.17
N ILE A 163 -44.53 -1.83 -15.89
CA ILE A 163 -44.32 -2.77 -14.77
C ILE A 163 -45.53 -3.68 -14.48
N ASN A 164 -46.75 -3.32 -14.90
CA ASN A 164 -47.98 -4.01 -14.53
C ASN A 164 -48.48 -5.07 -15.55
N THR A 165 -47.75 -5.35 -16.63
CA THR A 165 -48.27 -6.21 -17.72
C THR A 165 -47.72 -7.63 -17.75
N LYS A 166 -46.94 -8.09 -16.76
CA LYS A 166 -46.36 -9.44 -16.81
C LYS A 166 -46.28 -10.17 -15.47
N TYR A 167 -47.37 -10.17 -14.71
CA TYR A 167 -47.55 -11.14 -13.63
C TYR A 167 -48.87 -11.89 -13.88
N ASN A 168 -48.76 -13.12 -14.39
CA ASN A 168 -49.89 -14.01 -14.55
C ASN A 168 -49.90 -14.97 -13.36
N LYS A 169 -50.91 -14.87 -12.50
CA LYS A 169 -51.01 -15.61 -11.22
C LYS A 169 -51.18 -17.13 -11.41
N SER A 170 -51.25 -17.61 -12.65
CA SER A 170 -51.44 -19.02 -13.01
C SER A 170 -50.17 -19.88 -12.91
N ASP A 171 -48.98 -19.28 -12.79
CA ASP A 171 -47.71 -20.01 -12.97
C ASP A 171 -47.14 -20.57 -11.65
N MET A 172 -47.99 -20.73 -10.62
CA MET A 172 -47.59 -21.32 -9.34
C MET A 172 -47.68 -22.85 -9.42
N GLU A 173 -46.70 -23.49 -10.04
CA GLU A 173 -46.47 -24.93 -9.84
C GLU A 173 -45.79 -25.15 -8.48
N GLU A 174 -46.56 -25.66 -7.50
CA GLU A 174 -46.00 -26.16 -6.24
C GLU A 174 -45.20 -27.43 -6.51
N HIS A 175 -43.93 -27.27 -6.88
CA HIS A 175 -42.98 -28.38 -6.83
C HIS A 175 -42.62 -28.65 -5.37
N LEU A 176 -43.20 -29.71 -4.80
CA LEU A 176 -42.70 -30.31 -3.56
C LEU A 176 -41.26 -30.75 -3.80
N LEU A 177 -40.30 -29.96 -3.31
CA LEU A 177 -38.91 -30.36 -3.31
C LEU A 177 -38.75 -31.54 -2.35
N GLU A 178 -38.65 -32.75 -2.91
CA GLU A 178 -38.29 -33.96 -2.16
C GLU A 178 -36.88 -33.79 -1.61
N PHE A 179 -36.78 -33.37 -0.34
CA PHE A 179 -35.52 -33.24 0.35
C PHE A 179 -35.20 -34.55 1.06
N ASN A 180 -34.32 -35.37 0.46
CA ASN A 180 -33.74 -36.51 1.15
C ASN A 180 -32.58 -36.03 2.05
N PRO A 181 -32.72 -36.06 3.39
CA PRO A 181 -31.64 -35.65 4.27
C PRO A 181 -30.44 -36.61 4.12
N PRO A 182 -29.20 -36.12 4.19
CA PRO A 182 -27.99 -36.93 3.92
C PRO A 182 -27.66 -37.95 5.04
N TYR A 183 -28.50 -38.09 6.05
CA TYR A 183 -28.32 -39.03 7.15
C TYR A 183 -29.67 -39.53 7.67
N SER A 184 -29.77 -40.84 7.92
CA SER A 184 -30.88 -41.48 8.60
C SER A 184 -30.49 -41.76 10.05
N PHE A 185 -31.26 -41.25 11.01
CA PHE A 185 -31.15 -41.69 12.39
C PHE A 185 -31.75 -43.09 12.50
N THR A 186 -30.90 -44.09 12.75
CA THR A 186 -31.32 -45.41 13.22
C THR A 186 -31.39 -45.35 14.75
N ILE A 187 -32.57 -45.59 15.31
CA ILE A 187 -32.79 -45.79 16.75
C ILE A 187 -32.86 -47.29 16.99
#